data_AF-A0A101HWU0-F1
#
_entry.id   AF-A0A101HWU0-F1
#
_cell.length_a   1.000
_cell.length_b   1.000
_cell.length_c   1.000
_cell.angle_alpha   90.00
_cell.angle_beta   90.00
_cell.angle_gamma   90.00
#
_symmetry.space_group_name_H-M   'P 1'
#
loop_
_entity.id
_entity.type
_entity.pdbx_description
1 polymer ?
#
loop_
_entity_poly.entity_id
_entity_poly.type
_entity_poly.pdbx_seq_one_letter_code
_entity_poly.pdbx_strand_id
1 'polypeptide(L)'
;AEGMKLKTCSETVDLSEYKISHGSCIDGMLIDRLTGRRVDRPKDRYQRTACRCVESVDIGAYNTCPNQCLYCYASFSEKAIRRNYHSFNPKSPLLCSEVEEHDEITERKK
;
A
#
# COMPACT_ATOMS: atom_id res chain seq x y z
N ALA A 1 -14.67 -17.07 -19.40
CA ALA A 1 -14.23 -16.58 -18.07
C ALA A 1 -12.75 -16.26 -18.19
N GLU A 2 -12.44 -14.96 -18.25
CA GLU A 2 -11.16 -14.37 -18.69
C GLU A 2 -10.00 -14.53 -17.67
N GLY A 3 -9.73 -15.74 -17.18
CA GLY A 3 -8.54 -16.03 -16.35
C GLY A 3 -8.51 -15.46 -14.92
N MET A 4 -9.53 -14.71 -14.50
CA MET A 4 -9.64 -14.23 -13.11
C MET A 4 -9.88 -15.38 -12.13
N LYS A 5 -9.12 -15.40 -11.03
CA LYS A 5 -9.27 -16.39 -9.95
C LYS A 5 -9.87 -15.71 -8.72
N LEU A 6 -10.94 -16.30 -8.19
CA LEU A 6 -11.57 -15.83 -6.96
C LEU A 6 -10.76 -16.25 -5.74
N LYS A 7 -10.71 -15.35 -4.75
CA LYS A 7 -10.12 -15.62 -3.45
C LYS A 7 -10.95 -15.01 -2.32
N THR A 8 -10.96 -15.64 -1.16
CA THR A 8 -11.54 -15.07 0.05
C THR A 8 -10.55 -14.15 0.76
N CYS A 9 -11.03 -13.08 1.39
CA CYS A 9 -10.21 -12.17 2.20
C CYS A 9 -10.68 -12.23 3.64
N SER A 10 -9.75 -12.53 4.57
CA SER A 10 -10.05 -12.55 6.01
C SER A 10 -11.17 -13.51 6.44
N GLU A 11 -11.42 -14.56 5.67
CA GLU A 11 -12.40 -15.59 5.99
C GLU A 11 -11.71 -16.89 6.42
N THR A 12 -12.37 -17.65 7.31
CA THR A 12 -11.91 -18.98 7.75
C THR A 12 -12.62 -20.13 7.03
N VAL A 13 -13.72 -19.86 6.31
CA VAL A 13 -14.46 -20.88 5.56
C VAL A 13 -13.60 -21.47 4.44
N ASP A 14 -13.62 -22.81 4.33
CA ASP A 14 -13.02 -23.52 3.21
C ASP A 14 -14.01 -23.58 2.04
N LEU A 15 -13.61 -22.99 0.92
CA LEU A 15 -14.36 -22.99 -0.35
C LEU A 15 -13.53 -23.63 -1.48
N SER A 16 -12.60 -24.50 -1.11
CA SER A 16 -11.72 -25.20 -2.06
C SER A 16 -12.49 -26.04 -3.08
N GLU A 17 -13.66 -26.59 -2.72
CA GLU A 17 -14.56 -27.30 -3.65
C GLU A 17 -15.00 -26.41 -4.84
N TYR A 18 -15.14 -25.11 -4.59
CA TYR A 18 -15.48 -24.10 -5.60
C TYR A 18 -14.24 -23.49 -6.25
N LYS A 19 -13.05 -24.03 -5.99
CA LYS A 19 -11.75 -23.52 -6.45
C LYS A 19 -11.45 -22.09 -5.96
N ILE A 20 -12.01 -21.71 -4.80
CA ILE A 20 -11.78 -20.42 -4.17
C ILE A 20 -10.78 -20.60 -3.03
N SER A 21 -9.57 -20.09 -3.23
CA SER A 21 -8.51 -20.11 -2.21
C SER A 21 -8.56 -18.88 -1.31
N HIS A 22 -7.91 -18.89 -0.15
CA HIS A 22 -7.69 -17.66 0.60
C HIS A 22 -6.65 -16.75 -0.07
N GLY A 23 -6.87 -15.45 0.00
CA GLY A 23 -6.01 -14.42 -0.56
C GLY A 23 -5.41 -13.47 0.48
N SER A 24 -4.50 -12.65 -0.02
CA SER A 24 -3.84 -11.56 0.70
C SER A 24 -3.78 -10.35 -0.24
N CYS A 25 -4.13 -9.15 0.23
CA CYS A 25 -3.97 -7.93 -0.56
C CYS A 25 -2.48 -7.58 -0.71
N ILE A 26 -1.72 -7.70 0.39
CA ILE A 26 -0.26 -7.64 0.38
C ILE A 26 0.25 -9.08 0.45
N ASP A 27 0.38 -9.72 -0.71
CA ASP A 27 0.75 -11.14 -0.83
C ASP A 27 2.28 -11.29 -0.90
N GLY A 28 2.87 -11.77 0.21
CA GLY A 28 4.31 -11.98 0.28
C GLY A 28 4.84 -13.03 -0.71
N MET A 29 4.06 -14.07 -1.06
CA MET A 29 4.50 -15.05 -2.07
C MET A 29 4.49 -14.45 -3.47
N LEU A 30 3.50 -13.59 -3.76
CA LEU A 30 3.47 -12.81 -5.00
C LEU A 30 4.69 -11.88 -5.07
N ILE A 31 5.00 -11.16 -4.00
CA ILE A 31 6.17 -10.26 -3.93
C ILE A 31 7.46 -11.04 -4.18
N ASP A 32 7.65 -12.18 -3.51
CA ASP A 32 8.84 -13.02 -3.69
C ASP A 32 9.02 -13.43 -5.17
N ARG A 33 7.93 -13.87 -5.79
CA ARG A 33 7.94 -14.30 -7.19
C ARG A 33 8.22 -13.16 -8.16
N LEU A 34 7.61 -11.99 -7.95
CA LEU A 34 7.76 -10.84 -8.85
C LEU A 34 9.14 -10.20 -8.73
N THR A 35 9.71 -10.18 -7.52
CA THR A 35 11.01 -9.54 -7.26
C THR A 35 12.20 -10.50 -7.40
N GLY A 36 11.96 -11.82 -7.39
CA GLY A 36 13.01 -12.84 -7.37
C GLY A 36 13.77 -12.90 -6.05
N ARG A 37 13.29 -12.23 -5.00
CA ARG A 37 13.93 -12.17 -3.68
C ARG A 37 13.00 -12.73 -2.63
N ARG A 38 13.49 -13.58 -1.73
CA ARG A 38 12.72 -13.97 -0.54
C ARG A 38 12.76 -12.83 0.46
N VAL A 39 11.61 -12.23 0.74
CA VAL A 39 11.49 -11.27 1.84
C VAL A 39 11.04 -11.97 3.11
N ASP A 40 11.36 -11.38 4.26
CA ASP A 40 10.73 -11.77 5.52
C ASP A 40 9.25 -11.37 5.48
N ARG A 41 8.36 -12.28 5.88
CA ARG A 41 6.91 -12.21 5.62
C ARG A 41 6.08 -12.39 6.89
N PRO A 42 6.33 -11.61 7.97
CA PRO A 42 5.47 -11.66 9.14
C PRO A 42 4.05 -11.24 8.74
N LYS A 43 3.04 -11.93 9.30
CA LYS A 43 1.65 -11.47 9.20
C LYS A 43 1.57 -10.10 9.86
N ASP A 44 0.89 -9.16 9.21
CA ASP A 44 0.60 -7.88 9.84
C ASP A 44 -0.27 -8.07 11.10
N ARG A 45 0.33 -7.73 12.25
CA ARG A 45 -0.28 -7.85 13.58
C ARG A 45 -1.51 -6.96 13.75
N TYR A 46 -1.63 -5.89 12.96
CA TYR A 46 -2.75 -4.95 13.02
C TYR A 46 -3.92 -5.37 12.12
N GLN A 47 -3.75 -6.39 11.28
CA GLN A 47 -4.84 -6.92 10.44
C GLN A 47 -5.66 -7.97 11.18
N ARG A 48 -6.92 -8.13 10.75
CA ARG A 48 -7.87 -9.14 11.22
C ARG A 48 -7.23 -10.52 11.37
N THR A 49 -7.69 -11.30 12.34
CA THR A 49 -7.08 -12.61 12.70
C THR A 49 -6.90 -13.54 11.50
N ALA A 50 -7.93 -13.66 10.65
CA ALA A 50 -7.91 -14.50 9.45
C ALA A 50 -7.27 -13.82 8.21
N CYS A 51 -6.88 -12.55 8.31
CA CYS A 51 -6.17 -11.86 7.22
C CYS A 51 -4.77 -12.46 7.04
N ARG A 52 -4.35 -12.58 5.78
CA ARG A 52 -3.07 -13.18 5.40
C ARG A 52 -2.09 -12.18 4.77
N CYS A 53 -2.39 -10.88 4.87
CA CYS A 53 -1.46 -9.84 4.41
C CYS A 53 -0.19 -9.86 5.26
N VAL A 54 0.95 -9.68 4.60
CA VAL A 54 2.21 -9.39 5.27
C VAL A 54 2.26 -7.93 5.72
N GLU A 55 3.16 -7.61 6.64
CA GLU A 55 3.41 -6.23 7.07
C GLU A 55 3.76 -5.31 5.88
N SER A 56 3.20 -4.11 5.91
CA SER A 56 3.46 -3.07 4.92
C SER A 56 3.45 -1.68 5.57
N VAL A 57 4.06 -0.71 4.88
CA VAL A 57 4.06 0.69 5.29
C VAL A 57 3.49 1.50 4.13
N ASP A 58 2.52 2.35 4.44
CA ASP A 58 2.05 3.33 3.47
C ASP A 58 3.11 4.43 3.29
N ILE A 59 3.43 4.72 2.04
CA ILE A 59 4.38 5.76 1.64
C ILE A 59 3.67 6.92 0.92
N GLY A 60 2.34 6.89 0.84
CA GLY A 60 1.53 7.90 0.19
C GLY A 60 1.40 9.18 1.02
N ALA A 61 1.12 10.29 0.33
CA ALA A 61 0.79 11.56 0.94
C ALA A 61 -0.49 12.12 0.30
N TYR A 62 -1.39 12.66 1.13
CA TYR A 62 -2.63 13.26 0.64
C TYR A 62 -2.39 14.59 -0.09
N ASN A 63 -3.35 14.96 -0.92
CA ASN A 63 -3.36 16.17 -1.73
C ASN A 63 -2.09 16.33 -2.58
N THR A 64 -1.60 15.24 -3.17
CA THR A 64 -0.43 15.24 -4.08
C THR A 64 -0.80 14.89 -5.52
N CYS A 65 -1.98 14.31 -5.74
CA CYS A 65 -2.43 13.88 -7.06
C CYS A 65 -3.26 14.98 -7.76
N PRO A 66 -2.87 15.44 -8.97
CA PRO A 66 -3.56 16.52 -9.69
C PRO A 66 -4.83 16.06 -10.42
N ASN A 67 -5.17 14.77 -10.39
CA ASN A 67 -6.29 14.20 -11.17
C ASN A 67 -7.68 14.65 -10.68
N GLN A 68 -7.81 15.12 -9.44
CA GLN A 68 -9.05 15.69 -8.89
C GLN A 68 -10.29 14.81 -9.09
N CYS A 69 -10.15 13.49 -8.91
CA CYS A 69 -11.26 12.58 -9.11
C CYS A 69 -12.39 12.91 -8.12
N LEU A 70 -13.64 12.94 -8.61
CA LEU A 70 -14.83 13.35 -7.87
C LEU A 70 -15.02 12.64 -6.51
N TYR A 71 -14.52 11.41 -6.38
CA TYR A 71 -14.67 10.57 -5.18
C TYR A 71 -13.34 10.26 -4.48
N CYS A 72 -12.26 11.00 -4.79
CA CYS A 72 -10.96 10.74 -4.18
C CYS A 72 -10.90 11.21 -2.72
N TYR A 73 -10.82 10.26 -1.78
CA TYR A 73 -10.65 10.61 -0.37
C TYR A 73 -9.27 11.22 -0.06
N ALA A 74 -8.25 10.90 -0.87
CA ALA A 74 -6.87 11.34 -0.67
C ALA A 74 -6.56 12.70 -1.32
N SER A 75 -7.51 13.33 -2.01
CA SER A 75 -7.31 14.58 -2.75
C SER A 75 -8.54 15.48 -2.60
N PHE A 76 -8.72 15.97 -1.37
CA PHE A 76 -9.91 16.68 -0.92
C PHE A 76 -9.76 18.22 -0.92
N SER A 77 -8.58 18.75 -1.22
CA SER A 77 -8.32 20.20 -1.26
C SER A 77 -7.53 20.61 -2.49
N GLU A 78 -8.21 21.25 -3.45
CA GLU A 78 -7.59 21.76 -4.68
C GLU A 78 -6.43 22.73 -4.38
N LYS A 79 -6.59 23.62 -3.40
CA LYS A 79 -5.52 24.54 -2.98
C LYS A 79 -4.28 23.80 -2.49
N ALA A 80 -4.46 22.75 -1.66
CA ALA A 80 -3.35 21.94 -1.17
C ALA A 80 -2.71 21.13 -2.31
N ILE A 81 -3.53 20.55 -3.20
CA ILE A 81 -3.06 19.81 -4.39
C ILE A 81 -2.15 20.68 -5.23
N ARG A 82 -2.59 21.90 -5.58
CA ARG A 82 -1.80 22.81 -6.41
C ARG A 82 -0.47 23.16 -5.74
N ARG A 83 -0.50 23.50 -4.45
CA ARG A 83 0.73 23.82 -3.70
C ARG A 83 1.69 22.64 -3.66
N ASN A 84 1.22 21.45 -3.28
CA ASN A 84 2.07 20.27 -3.14
C ASN A 84 2.61 19.80 -4.51
N TYR A 85 1.82 19.91 -5.58
CA TYR A 85 2.26 19.59 -6.94
C TYR A 85 3.42 20.49 -7.38
N HIS A 86 3.41 21.78 -7.02
CA HIS A 86 4.54 22.68 -7.30
C HIS A 86 5.81 22.33 -6.51
N SER A 87 5.67 21.68 -5.36
CA SER A 87 6.79 21.15 -4.57
C SER A 87 7.27 19.77 -5.05
N PHE A 88 6.72 19.22 -6.14
CA PHE A 88 7.17 17.95 -6.67
C PHE A 88 8.60 18.07 -7.22
N ASN A 89 9.51 17.33 -6.59
CA ASN A 89 10.89 17.21 -7.00
C ASN A 89 11.26 15.72 -7.14
N PRO A 90 11.56 15.21 -8.34
CA PRO A 90 11.90 13.79 -8.53
C PRO A 90 13.23 13.38 -7.89
N LYS A 91 14.05 14.34 -7.44
CA LYS A 91 15.28 14.09 -6.69
C LYS A 91 15.06 14.13 -5.18
N SER A 92 13.90 14.60 -4.70
CA SER A 92 13.59 14.59 -3.28
C SER A 92 13.30 13.15 -2.82
N PRO A 93 13.74 12.77 -1.61
CA PRO A 93 13.38 11.47 -1.02
C PRO A 93 11.91 11.42 -0.54
N LEU A 94 11.21 12.57 -0.48
CA LEU A 94 9.82 12.68 -0.02
C LEU A 94 8.87 13.05 -1.17
N LEU A 95 7.64 12.55 -1.12
CA LEU A 95 6.61 12.87 -2.11
C LEU A 95 6.07 14.30 -1.88
N CYS A 96 6.33 15.21 -2.83
CA CYS A 96 5.84 16.60 -2.80
C CYS A 96 6.27 17.40 -1.54
N SER A 97 7.41 17.04 -0.96
CA SER A 97 8.05 17.71 0.18
C SER A 97 9.56 17.54 0.06
N GLU A 98 10.33 18.22 0.90
CA GLU A 98 11.77 18.01 1.08
C GLU A 98 12.09 17.81 2.56
N VAL A 99 13.30 17.33 2.86
CA VAL A 99 13.80 17.25 4.23
C VAL A 99 14.32 18.63 4.61
N GLU A 100 13.80 19.20 5.70
CA GLU A 100 14.17 20.50 6.23
C GLU A 100 15.20 20.38 7.38
N GLU A 101 15.84 21.48 7.75
CA GLU A 101 16.88 21.53 8.80
C GLU A 101 16.38 21.01 10.16
N HIS A 102 15.08 21.18 10.43
CA HIS A 102 14.46 20.79 11.70
C HIS A 102 13.80 19.41 11.66
N ASP A 103 13.90 18.68 10.55
CA ASP A 103 13.36 17.33 10.45
C ASP A 103 14.25 16.33 11.19
N GLU A 104 13.60 15.42 11.93
CA GLU A 104 14.28 14.30 12.58
C GLU A 104 14.12 13.02 11.76
N ILE A 105 15.21 12.54 11.17
CA ILE A 105 15.25 11.25 10.48
C ILE A 105 15.70 10.17 11.47
N THR A 106 14.86 9.18 11.67
CA THR A 106 15.14 8.05 12.56
C THR A 106 15.05 6.73 11.79
N GLU A 107 15.89 5.77 12.18
CA GLU A 107 15.74 4.40 11.70
C GLU A 107 14.53 3.74 12.35
N ARG A 108 13.61 3.25 11.52
CA ARG A 108 12.43 2.53 12.01
C ARG A 108 12.87 1.20 12.62
N LYS A 109 12.67 1.04 13.93
CA LYS A 109 12.82 -0.23 14.63
C LYS A 109 11.72 -1.20 14.17
N LYS A 110 12.11 -2.41 13.77
CA LYS A 110 11.18 -3.53 13.50
C LYS A 110 10.74 -4.16 14.82
#